data_AF-A0A645EIV6-F1
#
_entry.id   AF-A0A645EIV6-F1
#
_cell.length_a   1.000
_cell.length_b   1.000
_cell.length_c   1.000
_cell.angle_alpha   90.00
_cell.angle_beta   90.00
_cell.angle_gamma   90.00
#
_symmetry.space_group_name_H-M   'P 1'
#
loop_
_entity.id
_entity.type
_entity.pdbx_description
1 polymer ?
#
loop_
_entity_poly.entity_id
_entity_poly.type
_entity_poly.pdbx_seq_one_letter_code
_entity_poly.pdbx_strand_id
1 'polypeptide(L)'
;MPVQDSNLIGVINENYFIFENKGDFTDSALRSIPYIEYCFRTGYNKGDDNFKTIIKNEMFDLTRKIQTGSKDNELLSSLVVTADGIEAVYKPSGSDDTQFYADATDIPTTITSYNPDIKQFVIEITTNQMSDKLKYNVQYPTEDNLYISSYQIISKENKTLILLTLRDNASGYTADVNRSTDTNQFPYFTLSFGKSPASQLNG
;
A
#
# COMPACT_ATOMS: atom_id res chain seq x y z
N MET A 1 14.40 9.42 17.98
CA MET A 1 14.62 8.62 16.76
C MET A 1 13.81 7.35 16.96
N PRO A 2 12.80 7.06 16.12
CA PRO A 2 12.11 5.78 16.20
C PRO A 2 13.10 4.67 15.90
N VAL A 3 13.00 3.56 16.63
CA VAL A 3 13.80 2.37 16.39
C VAL A 3 13.14 1.64 15.23
N GLN A 4 13.81 1.63 14.07
CA GLN A 4 13.39 0.85 12.92
C GLN A 4 13.70 -0.62 13.22
N ASP A 5 12.68 -1.47 13.31
CA ASP A 5 12.84 -2.92 13.42
C ASP A 5 13.25 -3.48 12.04
N SER A 6 14.52 -3.28 11.70
CA SER A 6 15.18 -3.82 10.52
C SER A 6 15.69 -5.23 10.81
N ASN A 7 15.17 -6.21 10.08
CA ASN A 7 15.62 -7.59 10.15
C ASN A 7 16.55 -7.90 8.97
N LEU A 8 17.78 -8.34 9.23
CA LEU A 8 18.69 -8.78 8.19
C LEU A 8 18.21 -10.14 7.65
N ILE A 9 17.73 -10.15 6.40
CA ILE A 9 17.20 -11.37 5.75
C ILE A 9 18.18 -12.00 4.77
N GLY A 10 19.27 -11.31 4.42
CA GLY A 10 20.31 -11.87 3.56
C GLY A 10 21.62 -11.08 3.53
N VAL A 11 22.73 -11.80 3.43
CA VAL A 11 24.07 -11.24 3.15
C VAL A 11 24.59 -11.91 1.89
N ILE A 12 24.74 -11.16 0.80
CA ILE A 12 25.28 -11.71 -0.45
C ILE A 12 26.81 -11.68 -0.41
N ASN A 13 27.40 -10.58 0.06
CA ASN A 13 28.84 -10.45 0.32
C ASN A 13 29.13 -9.23 1.22
N GLU A 14 30.41 -8.94 1.46
CA GLU A 14 30.87 -7.81 2.30
C GLU A 14 30.39 -6.42 1.84
N ASN A 15 29.85 -6.30 0.62
CA ASN A 15 29.37 -5.07 0.03
C ASN A 15 27.87 -5.09 -0.28
N TYR A 16 27.12 -6.13 0.09
CA TYR A 16 25.70 -6.26 -0.25
C TYR A 16 24.89 -7.01 0.82
N PHE A 17 23.98 -6.26 1.43
CA PHE A 17 23.07 -6.69 2.48
C PHE A 17 21.60 -6.46 2.09
N ILE A 18 20.71 -7.32 2.57
CA ILE A 18 19.27 -7.23 2.33
C ILE A 18 18.55 -7.20 3.68
N PHE A 19 17.79 -6.13 3.91
CA PHE A 19 17.00 -5.94 5.12
C PHE A 19 15.50 -5.99 4.79
N GLU A 20 14.74 -6.71 5.61
CA GLU A 20 13.29 -6.63 5.71
C GLU A 20 12.97 -5.63 6.81
N ASN A 21 12.25 -4.57 6.48
CA ASN A 21 11.85 -3.55 7.45
C ASN A 21 10.38 -3.76 7.84
N LYS A 22 10.13 -4.06 9.12
CA LYS A 22 8.78 -4.05 9.68
C LYS A 22 8.46 -2.63 10.09
N GLY A 23 7.63 -1.95 9.32
CA GLY A 23 7.31 -0.53 9.55
C GLY A 23 6.46 -0.34 10.80
N ASP A 24 7.08 -0.18 11.96
CA ASP A 24 6.41 0.27 13.18
C ASP A 24 6.74 1.74 13.50
N PHE A 25 5.77 2.61 13.19
CA PHE A 25 5.27 3.77 13.93
C PHE A 25 5.98 5.15 14.05
N THR A 26 5.08 6.15 14.06
CA THR A 26 4.98 7.45 14.82
C THR A 26 5.43 8.78 14.18
N ASP A 27 4.48 9.73 14.23
CA ASP A 27 4.53 11.19 14.04
C ASP A 27 4.95 11.79 12.68
N SER A 28 5.37 10.97 11.72
CA SER A 28 5.51 11.41 10.32
C SER A 28 5.38 10.20 9.39
N ALA A 29 4.34 10.19 8.57
CA ALA A 29 3.83 9.04 7.81
C ALA A 29 4.71 8.54 6.65
N LEU A 30 6.00 8.28 6.88
CA LEU A 30 6.91 7.86 5.82
C LEU A 30 7.13 6.35 5.70
N ARG A 31 6.17 5.52 6.15
CA ARG A 31 5.80 4.15 5.67
C ARG A 31 5.54 3.16 6.83
N SER A 32 4.29 2.71 6.93
CA SER A 32 3.88 1.52 7.72
C SER A 32 3.67 0.27 6.86
N ILE A 33 3.99 0.34 5.57
CA ILE A 33 3.94 -0.82 4.67
C ILE A 33 5.34 -1.46 4.64
N PRO A 34 5.47 -2.78 4.89
CA PRO A 34 6.76 -3.45 4.82
C PRO A 34 7.43 -3.26 3.46
N TYR A 35 8.74 -3.08 3.45
CA TYR A 35 9.53 -2.92 2.23
C TYR A 35 10.90 -3.58 2.38
N ILE A 36 11.49 -3.93 1.24
CA ILE A 36 12.84 -4.49 1.18
C ILE A 36 13.82 -3.36 0.88
N GLU A 37 14.84 -3.24 1.72
CA GLU A 37 15.94 -2.32 1.51
C GLU A 37 17.19 -3.07 1.05
N TYR A 38 17.66 -2.74 -0.15
CA TYR A 38 18.89 -3.24 -0.73
C TYR A 38 19.99 -2.19 -0.51
N CYS A 39 20.96 -2.52 0.33
CA CYS A 39 22.10 -1.64 0.61
C CYS A 39 23.35 -2.21 -0.05
N PHE A 40 23.97 -1.42 -0.95
CA PHE A 40 25.17 -1.83 -1.67
C PHE A 40 26.21 -0.72 -1.74
N ARG A 41 27.48 -1.11 -1.71
CA ARG A 41 28.60 -0.16 -1.80
C ARG A 41 28.76 0.38 -3.21
N THR A 42 28.86 1.71 -3.36
CA THR A 42 29.22 2.36 -4.62
C THR A 42 30.65 2.88 -4.55
N GLY A 43 31.60 1.96 -4.62
CA GLY A 43 33.03 2.24 -4.63
C GLY A 43 33.82 0.94 -4.64
N TYR A 44 34.90 0.90 -5.40
CA TYR A 44 35.76 -0.29 -5.52
C TYR A 44 36.84 -0.35 -4.42
N ASN A 45 37.06 0.74 -3.69
CA ASN A 45 38.12 0.84 -2.69
C ASN A 45 37.62 0.45 -1.29
N LYS A 46 38.39 -0.41 -0.61
CA LYS A 46 38.25 -0.67 0.84
C LYS A 46 38.59 0.62 1.60
N GLY A 47 37.57 1.42 1.91
CA GLY A 47 37.68 2.67 2.66
C GLY A 47 36.64 3.73 2.27
N ASP A 48 35.97 3.58 1.12
CA ASP A 48 34.87 4.48 0.75
C ASP A 48 33.59 4.05 1.48
N ASP A 49 33.11 4.85 2.42
CA ASP A 49 31.84 4.63 3.16
C ASP A 49 30.60 5.02 2.33
N ASN A 50 30.71 4.95 1.01
CA ASN A 50 29.63 5.33 0.08
C ASN A 50 28.72 4.13 -0.17
N PHE A 51 27.69 3.97 0.66
CA PHE A 51 26.60 3.03 0.42
C PHE A 51 25.45 3.73 -0.31
N LYS A 52 24.82 3.01 -1.24
CA LYS A 52 23.52 3.38 -1.81
C LYS A 52 22.47 2.38 -1.37
N THR A 53 21.32 2.94 -1.05
CA THR A 53 20.11 2.19 -0.76
C THR A 53 19.19 2.22 -1.97
N ILE A 54 18.65 1.06 -2.34
CA ILE A 54 17.45 0.95 -3.18
C ILE A 54 16.36 0.33 -2.33
N ILE A 55 15.24 1.04 -2.18
CA ILE A 55 14.02 0.52 -1.55
C ILE A 55 13.16 -0.10 -2.64
N LYS A 56 12.65 -1.31 -2.41
CA LYS A 56 11.62 -1.94 -3.25
C LYS A 56 10.42 -2.33 -2.41
N ASN A 57 9.23 -2.08 -2.94
CA ASN A 57 8.00 -2.59 -2.36
C ASN A 57 8.03 -4.12 -2.45
N GLU A 58 7.78 -4.78 -1.33
CA GLU A 58 7.70 -6.23 -1.27
C GLU A 58 6.38 -6.71 -1.89
N MET A 59 6.44 -7.74 -2.71
CA MET A 59 5.22 -8.42 -3.17
C MET A 59 4.83 -9.44 -2.11
N PHE A 60 3.69 -9.19 -1.46
CA PHE A 60 3.12 -10.04 -0.44
C PHE A 60 2.23 -11.11 -1.05
N ASP A 61 2.18 -12.29 -0.42
CA ASP A 61 1.12 -13.26 -0.70
C ASP A 61 -0.25 -12.67 -0.31
N LEU A 62 -1.31 -13.04 -1.03
CA LEU A 62 -2.66 -12.50 -0.79
C LEU A 62 -3.15 -12.66 0.66
N THR A 63 -2.70 -13.71 1.35
CA THR A 63 -3.08 -13.99 2.75
C THR A 63 -2.34 -13.13 3.77
N ARG A 64 -1.28 -12.42 3.36
CA ARG A 64 -0.58 -11.47 4.23
C ARG A 64 -1.53 -10.33 4.55
N LYS A 65 -1.72 -10.06 5.83
CA LYS A 65 -2.41 -8.87 6.32
C LYS A 65 -1.39 -7.74 6.47
N ILE A 66 -1.68 -6.58 5.89
CA ILE A 66 -0.96 -5.33 6.18
C ILE A 66 -1.89 -4.33 6.84
N GLN A 67 -1.31 -3.43 7.63
CA GLN A 67 -1.99 -2.29 8.22
C GLN A 67 -1.13 -1.05 7.97
N THR A 68 -1.74 0.03 7.50
CA THR A 68 -1.07 1.31 7.21
C THR A 68 -1.97 2.49 7.58
N GLY A 69 -1.40 3.70 7.65
CA GLY A 69 -2.12 4.91 8.05
C GLY A 69 -2.35 5.03 9.56
N SER A 70 -2.57 6.26 10.01
CA SER A 70 -2.83 6.58 11.42
C SER A 70 -3.91 7.64 11.63
N LYS A 71 -4.52 8.17 10.56
CA LYS A 71 -5.60 9.13 10.69
C LYS A 71 -6.97 8.45 10.78
N ASP A 72 -7.97 9.21 11.23
CA ASP A 72 -9.32 8.67 11.53
C ASP A 72 -10.44 9.34 10.73
N ASN A 73 -10.18 10.46 10.05
CA ASN A 73 -11.25 11.36 9.60
C ASN A 73 -11.19 11.79 8.13
N GLU A 74 -10.21 11.35 7.33
CA GLU A 74 -10.13 11.79 5.92
C GLU A 74 -11.31 11.25 5.11
N LEU A 75 -11.69 12.03 4.12
CA LEU A 75 -12.68 11.67 3.12
C LEU A 75 -12.02 10.80 2.05
N LEU A 76 -12.54 9.58 1.82
CA LEU A 76 -12.22 8.82 0.61
C LEU A 76 -12.86 9.54 -0.58
N SER A 77 -12.04 10.26 -1.35
CA SER A 77 -12.51 11.16 -2.41
C SER A 77 -12.71 10.45 -3.75
N SER A 78 -11.87 9.47 -4.07
CA SER A 78 -11.95 8.75 -5.32
C SER A 78 -11.28 7.38 -5.23
N LEU A 79 -11.77 6.46 -6.05
CA LEU A 79 -11.19 5.15 -6.29
C LEU A 79 -11.01 5.00 -7.79
N VAL A 80 -9.78 4.82 -8.23
CA VAL A 80 -9.43 4.57 -9.63
C VAL A 80 -8.98 3.12 -9.75
N VAL A 81 -9.51 2.40 -10.72
CA VAL A 81 -9.02 1.07 -11.06
C VAL A 81 -7.91 1.23 -12.10
N THR A 82 -6.73 0.72 -11.81
CA THR A 82 -5.58 0.72 -12.73
C THR A 82 -5.59 -0.55 -13.58
N ALA A 83 -4.60 -0.71 -14.47
CA ALA A 83 -4.45 -1.94 -15.27
C ALA A 83 -4.16 -3.18 -14.40
N ASP A 84 -3.59 -2.97 -13.21
CA ASP A 84 -3.08 -4.01 -12.34
C ASP A 84 -3.68 -4.01 -10.92
N GLY A 85 -4.54 -3.04 -10.59
CA GLY A 85 -4.86 -2.75 -9.21
C GLY A 85 -5.85 -1.62 -9.00
N ILE A 86 -5.67 -0.89 -7.90
CA ILE A 86 -6.45 0.28 -7.54
C ILE A 86 -5.60 1.40 -6.94
N GLU A 87 -6.14 2.61 -7.00
CA GLU A 87 -5.66 3.80 -6.30
C GLU A 87 -6.83 4.46 -5.55
N ALA A 88 -6.70 4.60 -4.23
CA ALA A 88 -7.66 5.25 -3.35
C ALA A 88 -7.09 6.59 -2.88
N VAL A 89 -7.75 7.70 -3.24
CA VAL A 89 -7.29 9.07 -2.93
C VAL A 89 -8.08 9.66 -1.78
N TYR A 90 -7.38 10.29 -0.84
CA TYR A 90 -7.97 10.88 0.36
C TYR A 90 -7.89 12.41 0.34
N LYS A 91 -8.88 13.05 0.94
CA LYS A 91 -8.99 14.51 1.07
C LYS A 91 -9.34 14.90 2.49
N PRO A 92 -9.05 16.15 2.90
CA PRO A 92 -9.49 16.64 4.20
C PRO A 92 -11.02 16.62 4.29
N SER A 93 -11.54 16.24 5.45
CA SER A 93 -12.95 16.36 5.77
C SER A 93 -13.24 17.70 6.47
N GLY A 94 -13.77 18.68 5.75
CA GLY A 94 -14.18 19.95 6.36
C GLY A 94 -13.01 20.83 6.82
N SER A 95 -13.24 21.63 7.88
CA SER A 95 -12.46 22.83 8.25
C SER A 95 -11.06 22.61 8.83
N ASP A 96 -10.52 21.39 8.83
CA ASP A 96 -9.22 21.06 9.45
C ASP A 96 -8.11 20.81 8.42
N ASP A 97 -8.05 21.66 7.40
CA ASP A 97 -7.07 21.62 6.32
C ASP A 97 -5.62 21.69 6.86
N THR A 98 -5.38 22.44 7.93
CA THR A 98 -4.03 22.70 8.45
C THR A 98 -3.34 21.44 8.95
N GLN A 99 -4.06 20.56 9.66
CA GLN A 99 -3.51 19.29 10.17
C GLN A 99 -3.36 18.25 9.04
N PHE A 100 -4.27 18.26 8.06
CA PHE A 100 -4.17 17.42 6.88
C PHE A 100 -2.89 17.67 6.07
N TYR A 101 -2.52 18.94 5.84
CA TYR A 101 -1.33 19.28 5.06
C TYR A 101 0.00 19.09 5.82
N ALA A 102 -0.03 19.09 7.15
CA ALA A 102 1.15 18.85 7.99
C ALA A 102 1.64 17.39 7.88
N ASP A 103 0.71 16.44 7.86
CA ASP A 103 0.98 15.00 7.78
C ASP A 103 0.87 14.51 6.34
N ALA A 104 1.87 14.88 5.56
CA ALA A 104 1.94 14.85 4.09
C ALA A 104 1.41 13.58 3.39
N THR A 105 1.66 12.41 3.96
CA THR A 105 1.32 11.09 3.39
C THR A 105 0.37 10.29 4.26
N ASP A 106 -0.06 10.82 5.39
CA ASP A 106 -0.87 10.03 6.31
C ASP A 106 -2.32 9.93 5.84
N ILE A 107 -2.84 8.71 5.90
CA ILE A 107 -4.16 8.30 5.42
C ILE A 107 -4.95 7.66 6.57
N PRO A 108 -6.27 7.46 6.41
CA PRO A 108 -7.02 6.67 7.36
C PRO A 108 -6.39 5.29 7.58
N THR A 109 -6.50 4.77 8.80
CA THR A 109 -6.05 3.39 9.07
C THR A 109 -6.68 2.43 8.07
N THR A 110 -5.83 1.77 7.30
CA THR A 110 -6.19 0.90 6.18
C THR A 110 -5.62 -0.49 6.43
N ILE A 111 -6.49 -1.50 6.37
CA ILE A 111 -6.17 -2.89 6.70
C ILE A 111 -6.55 -3.78 5.52
N THR A 112 -5.66 -4.69 5.12
CA THR A 112 -5.96 -5.67 4.07
C THR A 112 -6.32 -7.04 4.63
N SER A 113 -7.10 -7.80 3.88
CA SER A 113 -7.31 -9.22 4.12
C SER A 113 -7.79 -9.93 2.85
N TYR A 114 -7.73 -11.26 2.83
CA TYR A 114 -8.15 -12.05 1.69
C TYR A 114 -8.96 -13.27 2.12
N ASN A 115 -10.06 -13.50 1.43
CA ASN A 115 -10.88 -14.70 1.54
C ASN A 115 -10.67 -15.59 0.29
N PRO A 116 -9.96 -16.72 0.41
CA PRO A 116 -9.68 -17.60 -0.73
C PRO A 116 -10.91 -18.32 -1.28
N ASP A 117 -11.92 -18.61 -0.44
CA ASP A 117 -13.10 -19.40 -0.84
C ASP A 117 -13.93 -18.68 -1.92
N ILE A 118 -13.98 -17.35 -1.82
CA ILE A 118 -14.70 -16.49 -2.77
C ILE A 118 -13.76 -15.57 -3.58
N LYS A 119 -12.45 -15.80 -3.47
CA LYS A 119 -11.39 -15.01 -4.13
C LYS A 119 -11.55 -13.49 -3.93
N GLN A 120 -11.92 -13.08 -2.71
CA GLN A 120 -12.19 -11.68 -2.41
C GLN A 120 -11.07 -11.07 -1.57
N PHE A 121 -10.45 -10.02 -2.09
CA PHE A 121 -9.54 -9.17 -1.35
C PHE A 121 -10.32 -8.00 -0.75
N VAL A 122 -10.09 -7.73 0.53
CA VAL A 122 -10.83 -6.73 1.30
C VAL A 122 -9.85 -5.68 1.80
N ILE A 123 -10.19 -4.42 1.54
CA ILE A 123 -9.50 -3.26 2.08
C ILE A 123 -10.49 -2.57 3.02
N GLU A 124 -10.18 -2.61 4.31
CA GLU A 124 -10.95 -1.95 5.37
C GLU A 124 -10.28 -0.62 5.73
N ILE A 125 -11.05 0.45 5.68
CA ILE A 125 -10.58 1.81 5.94
C ILE A 125 -11.38 2.37 7.12
N THR A 126 -10.72 2.85 8.17
CA THR A 126 -11.35 3.35 9.42
C THR A 126 -11.98 4.75 9.29
N THR A 127 -12.61 5.02 8.15
CA THR A 127 -13.45 6.19 7.92
C THR A 127 -14.69 5.75 7.16
N ASN A 128 -15.85 6.28 7.52
CA ASN A 128 -17.08 6.12 6.75
C ASN A 128 -17.31 7.32 5.80
N GLN A 129 -16.43 8.33 5.85
CA GLN A 129 -16.56 9.54 5.08
C GLN A 129 -16.15 9.27 3.64
N MET A 130 -17.11 9.39 2.72
CA MET A 130 -16.90 9.15 1.30
C MET A 130 -17.51 10.24 0.44
N SER A 131 -16.87 10.53 -0.70
CA SER A 131 -17.46 11.42 -1.69
C SER A 131 -18.74 10.81 -2.28
N ASP A 132 -19.77 11.62 -2.46
CA ASP A 132 -21.02 11.25 -3.16
C ASP A 132 -20.80 10.74 -4.60
N LYS A 133 -19.61 10.99 -5.16
CA LYS A 133 -19.21 10.49 -6.49
C LYS A 133 -18.88 8.99 -6.50
N LEU A 134 -18.60 8.41 -5.34
CA LEU A 134 -18.32 6.98 -5.21
C LEU A 134 -19.63 6.19 -5.24
N LYS A 135 -19.67 5.16 -6.09
CA LYS A 135 -20.85 4.30 -6.26
C LYS A 135 -20.73 3.06 -5.39
N TYR A 136 -21.80 2.76 -4.67
CA TYR A 136 -21.91 1.60 -3.77
C TYR A 136 -22.24 0.26 -4.46
N ASN A 137 -22.64 0.33 -5.72
CA ASN A 137 -22.99 -0.85 -6.51
C ASN A 137 -21.72 -1.58 -6.96
N VAL A 138 -21.88 -2.86 -7.32
CA VAL A 138 -20.82 -3.63 -7.96
C VAL A 138 -20.43 -2.96 -9.28
N GLN A 139 -19.14 -2.76 -9.46
CA GLN A 139 -18.53 -2.16 -10.64
C GLN A 139 -17.56 -3.15 -11.26
N TYR A 140 -17.39 -3.05 -12.57
CA TYR A 140 -16.50 -3.89 -13.35
C TYR A 140 -15.37 -3.02 -13.89
N PRO A 141 -14.10 -3.42 -13.70
CA PRO A 141 -12.96 -2.77 -14.34
C PRO A 141 -13.09 -2.72 -15.86
N THR A 142 -12.24 -1.92 -16.51
CA THR A 142 -12.02 -2.05 -17.96
C THR A 142 -11.50 -3.44 -18.30
N GLU A 143 -11.71 -3.90 -19.54
CA GLU A 143 -11.28 -5.25 -19.98
C GLU A 143 -9.78 -5.49 -19.81
N ASP A 144 -8.98 -4.42 -19.76
CA ASP A 144 -7.53 -4.47 -19.58
C ASP A 144 -7.06 -4.86 -18.17
N ASN A 145 -7.93 -4.84 -17.15
CA ASN A 145 -7.52 -5.25 -15.81
C ASN A 145 -7.44 -6.77 -15.69
N LEU A 146 -6.21 -7.27 -15.58
CA LEU A 146 -5.89 -8.71 -15.59
C LEU A 146 -6.13 -9.42 -14.25
N TYR A 147 -6.38 -8.68 -13.17
CA TYR A 147 -6.35 -9.24 -11.81
C TYR A 147 -7.66 -9.03 -11.03
N ILE A 148 -8.41 -7.99 -11.33
CA ILE A 148 -9.68 -7.66 -10.69
C ILE A 148 -10.81 -8.01 -11.65
N SER A 149 -11.78 -8.82 -11.22
CA SER A 149 -12.97 -9.16 -12.00
C SER A 149 -14.12 -8.20 -11.71
N SER A 150 -14.26 -7.78 -10.46
CA SER A 150 -15.24 -6.78 -10.03
C SER A 150 -14.78 -6.12 -8.73
N TYR A 151 -15.37 -4.96 -8.42
CA TYR A 151 -15.19 -4.33 -7.12
C TYR A 151 -16.49 -3.73 -6.59
N GLN A 152 -16.56 -3.56 -5.27
CA GLN A 152 -17.67 -2.92 -4.60
C GLN A 152 -17.17 -2.09 -3.43
N ILE A 153 -17.81 -0.95 -3.18
CA ILE A 153 -17.56 -0.11 -2.00
C ILE A 153 -18.77 -0.19 -1.08
N ILE A 154 -18.55 -0.46 0.21
CA ILE A 154 -19.60 -0.54 1.23
C ILE A 154 -19.25 0.42 2.37
N SER A 155 -20.15 1.36 2.68
CA SER A 155 -20.05 2.14 3.93
C SER A 155 -20.73 1.40 5.08
N LYS A 156 -20.08 1.39 6.23
CA LYS A 156 -20.61 0.98 7.53
C LYS A 156 -20.39 2.11 8.53
N GLU A 157 -21.02 2.01 9.70
CA GLU A 157 -21.11 3.09 10.70
C GLU A 157 -19.79 3.80 11.00
N ASN A 158 -18.65 3.11 11.02
CA ASN A 158 -17.33 3.67 11.31
C ASN A 158 -16.24 3.27 10.31
N LYS A 159 -16.61 2.69 9.16
CA LYS A 159 -15.63 2.19 8.21
C LYS A 159 -16.16 2.07 6.80
N THR A 160 -15.24 2.11 5.86
CA THR A 160 -15.46 1.82 4.45
C THR A 160 -14.78 0.52 4.10
N LEU A 161 -15.47 -0.35 3.36
CA LEU A 161 -14.90 -1.58 2.81
C LEU A 161 -14.83 -1.44 1.30
N ILE A 162 -13.65 -1.69 0.74
CA ILE A 162 -13.46 -1.92 -0.69
C ILE A 162 -13.27 -3.42 -0.88
N LEU A 163 -14.23 -4.05 -1.53
CA LEU A 163 -14.24 -5.47 -1.84
C LEU A 163 -13.79 -5.64 -3.29
N LEU A 164 -12.69 -6.36 -3.51
CA LEU A 164 -12.16 -6.67 -4.83
C LEU A 164 -12.32 -8.17 -5.07
N THR A 165 -13.12 -8.56 -6.06
CA THR A 165 -13.15 -9.95 -6.51
C THR A 165 -11.98 -10.15 -7.47
N LEU A 166 -11.10 -11.11 -7.16
CA LEU A 166 -9.88 -11.35 -7.93
C LEU A 166 -10.09 -12.42 -9.01
N ARG A 167 -9.32 -12.30 -10.08
CA ARG A 167 -9.13 -13.31 -11.12
C ARG A 167 -8.02 -14.28 -10.69
N ASP A 168 -7.94 -15.44 -11.34
CA ASP A 168 -6.95 -16.49 -11.04
C ASP A 168 -5.49 -16.06 -11.23
N ASN A 169 -5.28 -14.97 -11.96
CA ASN A 169 -3.97 -14.43 -12.27
C ASN A 169 -3.31 -13.75 -11.07
N ALA A 170 -4.08 -13.36 -10.06
CA ALA A 170 -3.60 -12.70 -8.85
C ALA A 170 -3.16 -13.75 -7.83
N SER A 171 -1.87 -13.74 -7.48
CA SER A 171 -1.32 -14.59 -6.39
C SER A 171 -0.51 -13.81 -5.36
N GLY A 172 -0.22 -12.54 -5.62
CA GLY A 172 0.34 -11.62 -4.66
C GLY A 172 -0.06 -10.18 -4.95
N TYR A 173 0.31 -9.29 -4.04
CA TYR A 173 0.05 -7.87 -4.15
C TYR A 173 1.17 -7.02 -3.55
N THR A 174 1.35 -5.82 -4.06
CA THR A 174 2.14 -4.75 -3.44
C THR A 174 1.19 -3.66 -2.96
N ALA A 175 1.55 -2.96 -1.91
CA ALA A 175 0.84 -1.78 -1.47
C ALA A 175 1.81 -0.62 -1.28
N ASP A 176 1.30 0.61 -1.41
CA ASP A 176 2.08 1.81 -1.12
C ASP A 176 1.18 2.95 -0.64
N VAL A 177 1.77 3.90 0.09
CA VAL A 177 1.14 5.17 0.42
C VAL A 177 2.03 6.28 -0.10
N ASN A 178 1.47 7.10 -0.99
CA ASN A 178 2.19 8.16 -1.65
C ASN A 178 1.40 9.46 -1.57
N ARG A 179 2.04 10.54 -1.99
CA ARG A 179 1.43 11.88 -2.11
C ARG A 179 1.49 12.31 -3.56
N SER A 180 0.40 12.84 -4.08
CA SER A 180 0.40 13.42 -5.43
C SER A 180 1.40 14.58 -5.48
N THR A 181 2.09 14.73 -6.61
CA THR A 181 2.98 15.87 -6.88
C THR A 181 2.23 17.09 -7.40
N ASP A 182 0.92 16.99 -7.61
CA ASP A 182 0.08 18.09 -8.09
C ASP A 182 -0.14 19.16 -7.02
N THR A 183 -0.73 20.30 -7.42
CA THR A 183 -0.92 21.50 -6.59
C THR A 183 -1.58 21.26 -5.23
N ASN A 184 -2.41 20.23 -5.09
CA ASN A 184 -3.12 19.92 -3.85
C ASN A 184 -2.44 18.84 -2.99
N GLN A 185 -1.45 18.14 -3.54
CA GLN A 185 -0.65 17.11 -2.86
C GLN A 185 -1.47 16.15 -1.98
N PHE A 186 -2.54 15.57 -2.52
CA PHE A 186 -3.36 14.64 -1.75
C PHE A 186 -2.65 13.29 -1.55
N PRO A 187 -2.75 12.66 -0.35
CA PRO A 187 -2.24 11.33 -0.15
C PRO A 187 -3.16 10.30 -0.80
N TYR A 188 -2.56 9.22 -1.28
CA TYR A 188 -3.26 8.12 -1.90
C TYR A 188 -2.63 6.78 -1.53
N PHE A 189 -3.48 5.77 -1.41
CA PHE A 189 -3.11 4.38 -1.20
C PHE A 189 -3.18 3.64 -2.53
N THR A 190 -2.12 2.95 -2.91
CA THR A 190 -2.12 2.08 -4.08
C THR A 190 -2.05 0.62 -3.66
N LEU A 191 -2.71 -0.22 -4.46
CA LEU A 191 -2.58 -1.65 -4.36
C LEU A 191 -2.51 -2.22 -5.78
N SER A 192 -1.41 -2.92 -6.09
CA SER A 192 -1.19 -3.58 -7.39
C SER A 192 -1.08 -5.09 -7.18
N PHE A 193 -1.76 -5.86 -8.02
CA PHE A 193 -1.73 -7.31 -8.01
C PHE A 193 -0.75 -7.86 -9.04
N GLY A 194 -0.23 -9.06 -8.77
CA GLY A 194 0.63 -9.77 -9.71
C GLY A 194 0.85 -11.22 -9.31
N LYS A 195 1.89 -11.82 -9.90
CA LYS A 195 2.33 -13.18 -9.55
C LYS A 195 3.34 -13.13 -8.41
N SER A 196 3.03 -13.72 -7.27
CA SER A 196 3.95 -13.79 -6.13
C SER A 196 5.24 -14.55 -6.53
N PRO A 197 6.44 -14.11 -6.10
CA PRO A 197 7.69 -14.84 -6.36
C PRO A 197 7.65 -16.30 -5.90
N ALA A 198 6.92 -16.60 -4.81
CA ALA A 198 6.76 -17.96 -4.30
C ALA A 198 6.00 -18.88 -5.28
N SER A 199 5.13 -18.33 -6.13
CA SER A 199 4.40 -19.08 -7.16
C SER A 199 5.28 -19.49 -8.35
N GLN A 200 6.46 -18.89 -8.52
CA GLN A 200 7.40 -19.23 -9.60
C GLN A 200 8.34 -20.40 -9.25
N LEU A 201 8.37 -20.83 -7.98
CA LEU A 201 9.22 -21.94 -7.53
C LEU A 201 8.54 -23.32 -7.66
N ASN A 202 7.26 -23.35 -8.00
CA ASN A 202 6.46 -24.57 -8.14
C ASN A 202 5.91 -24.77 -9.57
N GLY A 203 6.47 -24.08 -10.57
CA GLY A 203 6.06 -24.13 -11.98
C GLY A 203 7.07 -24.84 -12.88
#